data_AF-A0A8J3W5K7-F1
#
_entry.id   AF-A0A8J3W5K7-F1
#
_cell.length_a   1.000
_cell.length_b   1.000
_cell.length_c   1.000
_cell.angle_alpha   90.00
_cell.angle_beta   90.00
_cell.angle_gamma   90.00
#
_symmetry.space_group_name_H-M   'P 1'
#
loop_
_entity.id
_entity.type
_entity.pdbx_description
1 polymer ?
#
loop_
_entity_poly.entity_id
_entity_poly.type
_entity_poly.pdbx_seq_one_letter_code
_entity_poly.pdbx_strand_id
1 'polypeptide(L)'
;MNGALKVTRVLLAAALTVGLAACSAEQRGTEAAPSASAAASQAPQPTAQESSAATPDASQSAVPESPAPETTRSEAAPSSLRDSGADRDVTGLVTLKGADSIKVEGDDAAAYEATLTPFTVVLDAQGSICDTGAIPHKCSVDQLKKALKSGVSLYAKVSIQDDLATEIEEIVRN
;
A
#
# COMPACT_ATOMS: atom_id res chain seq x y z
N MET A 1 -59.79 -1.02 -14.60
CA MET A 1 -59.33 -1.65 -15.86
C MET A 1 -57.89 -2.07 -15.69
N ASN A 2 -57.62 -3.34 -16.00
CA ASN A 2 -56.38 -4.07 -15.82
C ASN A 2 -55.24 -3.60 -16.73
N GLY A 3 -53.99 -3.88 -16.33
CA GLY A 3 -52.83 -3.88 -17.22
C GLY A 3 -51.48 -3.84 -16.51
N ALA A 4 -51.18 -4.82 -15.66
CA ALA A 4 -50.20 -5.89 -15.92
C ALA A 4 -48.73 -5.51 -15.59
N LEU A 5 -48.29 -5.87 -14.37
CA LEU A 5 -46.88 -5.99 -14.00
C LEU A 5 -46.25 -7.14 -14.80
N LYS A 6 -45.22 -6.84 -15.61
CA LYS A 6 -44.39 -7.87 -16.24
C LYS A 6 -43.26 -8.28 -15.30
N VAL A 7 -43.49 -9.38 -14.60
CA VAL A 7 -42.45 -10.17 -13.95
C VAL A 7 -41.86 -11.10 -15.02
N THR A 8 -40.58 -10.90 -15.38
CA THR A 8 -39.83 -11.89 -16.15
C THR A 8 -38.66 -12.37 -15.30
N ARG A 9 -38.89 -13.48 -14.59
CA ARG A 9 -37.82 -14.28 -13.98
C ARG A 9 -37.12 -15.04 -15.10
N VAL A 10 -35.80 -14.90 -15.22
CA VAL A 10 -34.98 -15.84 -16.00
C VAL A 10 -34.06 -16.56 -15.02
N LEU A 11 -34.22 -17.88 -15.00
CA LEU A 11 -33.53 -18.85 -14.16
C LEU A 11 -32.18 -19.26 -14.77
N LEU A 12 -31.21 -19.47 -13.87
CA LEU A 12 -30.09 -20.42 -13.87
C LEU A 12 -29.27 -20.69 -15.15
N ALA A 13 -27.94 -20.59 -14.99
CA ALA A 13 -27.04 -21.72 -15.23
C ALA A 13 -25.75 -21.56 -14.41
N ALA A 14 -25.61 -22.38 -13.37
CA ALA A 14 -24.32 -22.65 -12.74
C ALA A 14 -23.64 -23.78 -13.51
N ALA A 15 -22.38 -23.58 -13.91
CA ALA A 15 -21.52 -24.64 -14.39
C ALA A 15 -20.23 -24.62 -13.57
N LEU A 16 -20.15 -25.52 -12.58
CA LEU A 16 -18.90 -25.88 -11.93
C LEU A 16 -18.15 -26.84 -12.86
N THR A 17 -17.02 -26.42 -13.40
CA THR A 17 -16.02 -27.34 -13.94
C THR A 17 -14.90 -27.53 -12.92
N VAL A 18 -15.03 -28.62 -12.16
CA VAL A 18 -13.94 -29.24 -11.42
C VAL A 18 -12.97 -29.82 -12.44
N GLY A 19 -11.74 -29.31 -12.48
CA GLY A 19 -10.66 -29.86 -13.28
C GLY A 19 -9.42 -30.09 -12.42
N LEU A 20 -9.40 -31.19 -11.65
CA LEU A 20 -8.17 -31.75 -11.12
C LEU A 20 -7.39 -32.38 -12.28
N ALA A 21 -6.42 -31.66 -12.83
CA ALA A 21 -5.35 -32.26 -13.61
C ALA A 21 -4.18 -32.55 -12.66
N ALA A 22 -4.17 -33.78 -12.14
CA ALA A 22 -3.01 -34.35 -11.48
C ALA A 22 -1.89 -34.58 -12.51
N CYS A 23 -0.70 -34.08 -12.17
CA CYS A 23 0.57 -34.81 -12.15
C CYS A 23 0.97 -35.61 -13.42
N SER A 24 1.81 -35.00 -14.26
CA SER A 24 2.86 -35.71 -15.01
C SER A 24 4.16 -34.92 -14.93
N ALA A 25 4.84 -35.01 -13.80
CA ALA A 25 6.26 -34.72 -13.71
C ALA A 25 7.02 -36.05 -13.80
N GLU A 26 7.35 -36.44 -15.02
CA GLU A 26 8.39 -37.41 -15.29
C GLU A 26 9.72 -36.65 -15.28
N GLN A 27 10.52 -36.79 -14.23
CA GLN A 27 11.95 -36.57 -14.34
C GLN A 27 12.72 -37.59 -13.50
N ARG A 28 13.41 -38.44 -14.25
CA ARG A 28 14.43 -39.40 -13.86
C ARG A 28 15.51 -38.74 -12.99
N GLY A 29 16.13 -39.54 -12.14
CA GLY A 29 17.53 -39.32 -11.74
C GLY A 29 17.78 -39.50 -10.26
N THR A 30 18.03 -40.74 -9.86
CA THR A 30 18.75 -41.12 -8.64
C THR A 30 20.09 -40.39 -8.60
N GLU A 31 20.38 -39.62 -7.55
CA GLU A 31 21.76 -39.44 -7.06
C GLU A 31 21.78 -38.96 -5.60
N ALA A 32 22.87 -39.34 -4.93
CA ALA A 32 22.96 -39.63 -3.52
C ALA A 32 22.99 -38.42 -2.56
N ALA A 33 22.43 -38.58 -1.37
CA ALA A 33 23.00 -38.04 -0.14
C ALA A 33 23.98 -39.11 0.44
N PRO A 34 25.01 -38.80 1.26
CA PRO A 34 25.17 -37.60 2.08
C PRO A 34 26.60 -37.01 2.06
N SER A 35 26.79 -35.80 2.60
CA SER A 35 28.04 -35.46 3.30
C SER A 35 27.81 -34.31 4.27
N ALA A 36 27.85 -34.64 5.55
CA ALA A 36 28.12 -33.71 6.63
C ALA A 36 29.59 -33.29 6.58
N SER A 37 29.87 -32.01 6.84
CA SER A 37 31.12 -31.60 7.46
C SER A 37 30.87 -30.38 8.30
N ALA A 38 30.89 -30.62 9.61
CA ALA A 38 31.13 -29.61 10.62
C ALA A 38 32.60 -29.19 10.54
N ALA A 39 32.86 -27.89 10.66
CA ALA A 39 34.12 -27.39 11.20
C ALA A 39 33.84 -26.11 11.99
N ALA A 40 34.08 -26.21 13.29
CA ALA A 40 34.02 -25.14 14.25
C ALA A 40 35.31 -24.29 14.25
N SER A 41 35.21 -23.16 14.95
CA SER A 41 36.27 -22.43 15.64
C SER A 41 37.07 -21.38 14.85
N GLN A 42 36.84 -20.11 15.17
CA GLN A 42 37.79 -19.30 15.95
C GLN A 42 37.20 -17.93 16.39
N ALA A 43 37.24 -17.68 17.69
CA ALA A 43 37.39 -16.36 18.33
C ALA A 43 38.87 -16.26 18.83
N PRO A 44 39.42 -15.14 19.36
CA PRO A 44 38.85 -13.83 19.75
C PRO A 44 39.68 -12.57 19.33
N GLN A 45 39.13 -11.38 19.69
CA GLN A 45 39.60 -9.99 19.98
C GLN A 45 41.13 -9.62 19.96
N PRO A 46 41.59 -8.34 20.05
CA PRO A 46 40.93 -7.08 20.51
C PRO A 46 41.29 -5.78 19.75
N THR A 47 40.57 -4.67 20.00
CA THR A 47 41.20 -3.39 20.35
C THR A 47 40.18 -2.41 20.94
N ALA A 48 40.44 -2.02 22.19
CA ALA A 48 39.87 -0.84 22.82
C ALA A 48 40.64 0.40 22.38
N GLN A 49 39.95 1.54 22.21
CA GLN A 49 40.49 2.81 22.69
C GLN A 49 39.39 3.83 22.96
N GLU A 50 39.48 4.40 24.16
CA GLU A 50 38.74 5.52 24.73
C GLU A 50 38.90 6.82 23.94
N SER A 51 37.86 7.66 24.01
CA SER A 51 38.06 9.07 24.39
C SER A 51 36.80 9.69 24.99
N SER A 52 36.96 10.08 26.26
CA SER A 52 36.43 11.26 26.99
C SER A 52 35.23 12.01 26.39
N ALA A 53 34.08 12.07 27.04
CA ALA A 53 33.72 12.79 28.29
C ALA A 53 33.13 14.19 28.06
N ALA A 54 32.18 14.54 28.94
CA ALA A 54 31.57 15.84 29.27
C ALA A 54 30.15 16.12 28.71
N THR A 55 29.15 15.78 29.53
CA THR A 55 27.89 16.54 29.74
C THR A 55 28.17 17.86 30.50
N PRO A 56 27.17 18.72 30.78
CA PRO A 56 26.00 19.16 30.03
C PRO A 56 26.00 20.71 29.86
N ASP A 57 25.18 21.29 28.98
CA ASP A 57 24.72 22.68 29.24
C ASP A 57 23.32 22.92 28.70
N ALA A 58 22.52 23.50 29.58
CA ALA A 58 21.15 23.87 29.37
C ALA A 58 21.08 25.25 28.72
N SER A 59 20.21 25.42 27.74
CA SER A 59 19.61 26.74 27.49
C SER A 59 18.15 26.57 27.11
N GLN A 60 17.31 26.89 28.10
CA GLN A 60 15.91 27.25 27.93
C GLN A 60 15.78 28.61 27.23
N SER A 61 14.58 28.85 26.71
CA SER A 61 14.01 30.12 26.21
C SER A 61 14.27 30.35 24.72
N ALA A 62 13.28 30.69 23.89
CA ALA A 62 11.91 31.11 24.12
C ALA A 62 11.05 30.77 22.90
N VAL A 63 9.78 30.49 23.15
CA VAL A 63 8.70 30.50 22.15
C VAL A 63 8.36 31.96 21.84
N PRO A 64 8.21 32.36 20.57
CA PRO A 64 7.30 33.43 20.21
C PRO A 64 6.13 32.86 19.41
N GLU A 65 4.98 32.89 20.09
CA GLU A 65 3.66 33.30 19.61
C GLU A 65 3.28 33.00 18.14
N SER A 66 2.32 32.08 18.01
CA SER A 66 1.45 31.93 16.84
C SER A 66 0.61 33.19 16.63
N PRO A 67 0.64 33.85 15.46
CA PRO A 67 -0.49 34.67 15.05
C PRO A 67 -1.63 33.76 14.59
N ALA A 68 -2.84 34.09 15.04
CA ALA A 68 -4.08 33.40 14.68
C ALA A 68 -4.35 33.52 13.16
N PRO A 69 -5.04 32.52 12.56
CA PRO A 69 -5.39 32.58 11.15
C PRO A 69 -6.44 33.69 10.92
N GLU A 70 -6.13 34.64 10.04
CA GLU A 70 -7.14 35.55 9.52
C GLU A 70 -8.08 34.78 8.59
N THR A 71 -9.35 34.70 8.99
CA THR A 71 -10.47 34.26 8.16
C THR A 71 -10.70 35.25 7.02
N THR A 72 -10.15 34.98 5.84
CA THR A 72 -10.67 35.50 4.58
C THR A 72 -11.70 34.53 4.03
N ARG A 73 -12.96 34.90 4.21
CA ARG A 73 -14.13 34.32 3.53
C ARG A 73 -14.01 34.60 2.03
N SER A 74 -13.51 33.64 1.26
CA SER A 74 -13.68 33.64 -0.20
C SER A 74 -14.99 32.95 -0.54
N GLU A 75 -15.84 33.70 -1.23
CA GLU A 75 -17.08 33.27 -1.87
C GLU A 75 -16.91 32.01 -2.72
N ALA A 76 -17.97 31.20 -2.74
CA ALA A 76 -18.09 30.01 -3.55
C ALA A 76 -17.87 30.31 -5.03
N ALA A 77 -16.94 29.58 -5.65
CA ALA A 77 -16.96 29.34 -7.09
C ALA A 77 -17.38 27.88 -7.33
N PRO A 78 -18.31 27.62 -8.28
CA PRO A 78 -18.77 26.28 -8.56
C PRO A 78 -17.68 25.44 -9.22
N SER A 79 -17.77 24.15 -8.94
CA SER A 79 -17.05 23.00 -9.50
C SER A 79 -16.32 23.19 -10.84
N SER A 80 -15.14 22.57 -10.92
CA SER A 80 -14.30 22.29 -12.11
C SER A 80 -13.01 23.08 -12.27
N LEU A 81 -12.18 23.13 -11.22
CA LEU A 81 -10.74 23.23 -11.40
C LEU A 81 -10.11 22.01 -10.76
N ARG A 82 -9.79 21.06 -11.64
CA ARG A 82 -8.95 19.90 -11.36
C ARG A 82 -7.61 20.48 -10.93
N ASP A 83 -7.42 20.63 -9.63
CA ASP A 83 -6.18 21.00 -8.97
C ASP A 83 -5.17 19.89 -9.24
N SER A 84 -4.65 19.86 -10.47
CA SER A 84 -3.75 18.84 -11.00
C SER A 84 -2.36 19.45 -10.83
N GLY A 85 -1.65 19.06 -9.77
CA GLY A 85 -0.29 19.55 -9.51
C GLY A 85 0.05 20.04 -8.11
N ALA A 86 -0.85 19.93 -7.11
CA ALA A 86 -0.46 20.15 -5.72
C ALA A 86 -0.08 18.82 -5.04
N ASP A 87 1.03 18.83 -4.30
CA ASP A 87 1.42 17.76 -3.40
C ASP A 87 0.36 17.61 -2.30
N ARG A 88 -0.05 16.37 -2.02
CA ARG A 88 -1.09 16.10 -1.01
C ARG A 88 -0.99 14.68 -0.46
N ASP A 89 -1.43 14.54 0.79
CA ASP A 89 -1.68 13.25 1.42
C ASP A 89 -3.19 13.01 1.50
N VAL A 90 -3.65 11.90 0.95
CA VAL A 90 -5.07 11.51 0.95
C VAL A 90 -5.22 10.21 1.70
N THR A 91 -6.06 10.19 2.71
CA THR A 91 -6.46 8.95 3.39
C THR A 91 -7.81 8.50 2.88
N GLY A 92 -7.90 7.26 2.41
CA GLY A 92 -9.09 6.81 1.71
C GLY A 92 -9.05 5.37 1.22
N LEU A 93 -10.17 4.91 0.65
CA LEU A 93 -10.26 3.60 0.02
C LEU A 93 -9.57 3.66 -1.35
N VAL A 94 -8.63 2.75 -1.58
CA VAL A 94 -7.84 2.68 -2.82
C VAL A 94 -8.47 1.66 -3.76
N THR A 95 -8.70 2.10 -4.99
CA THR A 95 -9.18 1.25 -6.08
C THR A 95 -8.33 1.46 -7.33
N LEU A 96 -8.24 0.45 -8.20
CA LEU A 96 -7.59 0.63 -9.49
C LEU A 96 -8.47 1.40 -10.46
N LYS A 97 -7.85 2.35 -11.17
CA LYS A 97 -8.44 3.04 -12.31
C LYS A 97 -7.55 2.80 -13.54
N GLY A 98 -7.95 1.85 -14.38
CA GLY A 98 -7.15 1.49 -15.56
C GLY A 98 -5.92 0.63 -15.20
N ALA A 99 -4.88 0.68 -16.03
CA ALA A 99 -3.70 -0.19 -15.89
C ALA A 99 -2.70 0.33 -14.84
N ASP A 100 -2.48 1.64 -14.83
CA ASP A 100 -1.37 2.27 -14.10
C ASP A 100 -1.84 3.46 -13.25
N SER A 101 -3.12 3.54 -12.92
CA SER A 101 -3.63 4.59 -12.03
C SER A 101 -4.51 4.00 -10.95
N ILE A 102 -4.59 4.71 -9.83
CA ILE A 102 -5.49 4.44 -8.72
C ILE A 102 -6.45 5.60 -8.55
N LYS A 103 -7.60 5.29 -7.96
CA LYS A 103 -8.54 6.26 -7.41
C LYS A 103 -8.60 6.06 -5.90
N VAL A 104 -8.43 7.14 -5.15
CA VAL A 104 -8.56 7.17 -3.70
C VAL A 104 -9.86 7.90 -3.36
N GLU A 105 -10.81 7.18 -2.78
CA GLU A 105 -12.04 7.76 -2.22
C GLU A 105 -11.70 8.26 -0.81
N GLY A 106 -11.42 9.56 -0.71
CA GLY A 106 -10.98 10.22 0.50
C GLY A 106 -12.08 10.29 1.55
N ASP A 107 -11.69 10.31 2.83
CA ASP A 107 -12.65 10.44 3.94
C ASP A 107 -13.40 11.79 3.95
N ASP A 108 -12.88 12.79 3.22
CA ASP A 108 -13.52 14.08 2.95
C ASP A 108 -14.61 14.01 1.86
N ALA A 109 -14.95 12.81 1.39
CA ALA A 109 -15.86 12.52 0.28
C ALA A 109 -15.38 13.04 -1.08
N ALA A 110 -14.13 13.51 -1.18
CA ALA A 110 -13.50 13.80 -2.47
C ALA A 110 -12.87 12.53 -3.05
N ALA A 111 -12.69 12.53 -4.37
CA ALA A 111 -12.02 11.45 -5.08
C ALA A 111 -10.77 11.99 -5.77
N TYR A 112 -9.65 11.32 -5.53
CA TYR A 112 -8.35 11.69 -6.06
C TYR A 112 -7.85 10.59 -6.98
N GLU A 113 -7.14 10.99 -8.03
CA GLU A 113 -6.53 10.06 -8.96
C GLU A 113 -5.04 10.25 -8.95
N ALA A 114 -4.30 9.14 -8.97
CA ALA A 114 -2.85 9.17 -9.00
C ALA A 114 -2.32 8.07 -9.92
N THR A 115 -1.24 8.35 -10.63
CA THR A 115 -0.53 7.40 -11.47
C THR A 115 0.46 6.61 -10.61
N LEU A 116 0.43 5.30 -10.76
CA LEU A 116 1.39 4.39 -10.16
C LEU A 116 2.63 4.33 -11.03
N THR A 117 3.80 4.47 -10.43
CA THR A 117 5.09 4.28 -11.10
C THR A 117 5.80 3.07 -10.52
N PRO A 118 6.81 2.49 -11.20
CA PRO A 118 7.62 1.42 -10.61
C PRO A 118 8.33 1.81 -9.29
N PHE A 119 8.41 3.12 -8.98
CA PHE A 119 9.05 3.66 -7.80
C PHE A 119 8.09 4.01 -6.67
N THR A 120 6.77 3.87 -6.87
CA THR A 120 5.78 4.06 -5.81
C THR A 120 6.06 3.07 -4.67
N VAL A 121 6.25 3.58 -3.46
CA VAL A 121 6.46 2.78 -2.27
C VAL A 121 5.10 2.24 -1.80
N VAL A 122 4.98 0.92 -1.60
CA VAL A 122 3.76 0.30 -1.09
C VAL A 122 4.08 -0.42 0.22
N LEU A 123 3.44 0.01 1.30
CA LEU A 123 3.59 -0.52 2.64
C LEU A 123 2.28 -1.21 3.07
N ASP A 124 2.34 -2.52 3.26
CA ASP A 124 1.22 -3.39 3.61
C ASP A 124 1.37 -3.87 5.05
N ALA A 125 0.52 -3.38 5.94
CA ALA A 125 0.60 -3.66 7.37
C ALA A 125 0.02 -5.05 7.71
N GLN A 126 -0.94 -5.53 6.92
CA GLN A 126 -1.69 -6.77 7.18
C GLN A 126 -1.20 -7.97 6.37
N GLY A 127 -0.40 -7.74 5.32
CA GLY A 127 0.06 -8.79 4.41
C GLY A 127 -0.98 -9.17 3.35
N SER A 128 -1.94 -8.28 3.07
CA SER A 128 -3.04 -8.52 2.11
C SER A 128 -2.61 -8.36 0.65
N ILE A 129 -1.52 -7.63 0.41
CA ILE A 129 -0.91 -7.37 -0.89
C ILE A 129 0.29 -8.30 -1.10
N CYS A 130 1.15 -8.43 -0.08
CA CYS A 130 2.27 -9.37 -0.09
C CYS A 130 2.59 -9.87 1.33
N ASP A 131 2.94 -11.15 1.46
CA ASP A 131 3.06 -11.86 2.73
C ASP A 131 4.52 -12.21 3.12
N THR A 132 5.49 -11.56 2.47
CA THR A 132 6.92 -11.85 2.68
C THR A 132 7.67 -10.64 3.24
N GLY A 133 8.67 -10.88 4.07
CA GLY A 133 9.50 -9.84 4.68
C GLY A 133 8.98 -9.31 6.02
N ALA A 134 9.58 -8.20 6.48
CA ALA A 134 9.21 -7.54 7.72
C ALA A 134 7.94 -6.69 7.55
N ILE A 135 7.19 -6.49 8.64
CA ILE A 135 5.99 -5.63 8.69
C ILE A 135 6.41 -4.18 8.99
N PRO A 136 5.85 -3.16 8.31
CA PRO A 136 4.94 -3.29 7.16
C PRO A 136 5.68 -3.87 5.94
N HIS A 137 5.03 -4.80 5.26
CA HIS A 137 5.56 -5.47 4.08
C HIS A 137 5.77 -4.46 2.97
N LYS A 138 6.98 -4.42 2.40
CA LYS A 138 7.30 -3.59 1.25
C LYS A 138 6.92 -4.34 -0.02
N CYS A 139 5.76 -4.01 -0.58
CA CYS A 139 5.24 -4.67 -1.76
C CYS A 139 5.62 -3.92 -3.04
N SER A 140 5.67 -4.64 -4.17
CA SER A 140 5.79 -4.02 -5.48
C SER A 140 4.45 -3.47 -5.96
N VAL A 141 4.51 -2.52 -6.89
CA VAL A 141 3.33 -1.98 -7.54
C VAL A 141 2.55 -3.04 -8.32
N ASP A 142 3.23 -4.04 -8.88
CA ASP A 142 2.54 -5.14 -9.57
C ASP A 142 1.77 -6.03 -8.59
N GLN A 143 2.31 -6.27 -7.39
CA GLN A 143 1.60 -6.97 -6.33
C GLN A 143 0.38 -6.18 -5.87
N LEU A 144 0.52 -4.86 -5.66
CA LEU A 144 -0.61 -3.97 -5.37
C LEU A 144 -1.69 -4.06 -6.46
N LYS A 145 -1.30 -3.91 -7.74
CA LYS A 145 -2.23 -3.98 -8.87
C LYS A 145 -2.95 -5.32 -8.91
N LYS A 146 -2.24 -6.42 -8.67
CA LYS A 146 -2.82 -7.77 -8.62
C LYS A 146 -3.81 -7.90 -7.47
N ALA A 147 -3.47 -7.44 -6.27
CA ALA A 147 -4.32 -7.47 -5.08
C ALA A 147 -5.62 -6.69 -5.32
N LEU A 148 -5.51 -5.44 -5.77
CA LEU A 148 -6.68 -4.59 -6.06
C LEU A 148 -7.56 -5.19 -7.18
N LYS A 149 -6.97 -5.75 -8.24
CA LYS A 149 -7.72 -6.48 -9.29
C LYS A 149 -8.45 -7.71 -8.76
N SER A 150 -7.89 -8.39 -7.76
CA SER A 150 -8.51 -9.54 -7.11
C SER A 150 -9.61 -9.18 -6.10
N GLY A 151 -9.86 -7.88 -5.88
CA GLY A 151 -10.89 -7.39 -4.98
C GLY A 151 -10.44 -7.18 -3.54
N VAL A 152 -9.12 -7.16 -3.28
CA VAL A 152 -8.61 -6.75 -1.97
C VAL A 152 -9.01 -5.30 -1.71
N SER A 153 -9.67 -5.07 -0.58
CA SER A 153 -10.06 -3.73 -0.13
C SER A 153 -8.90 -3.12 0.64
N LEU A 154 -8.26 -2.12 0.05
CA LEU A 154 -7.14 -1.41 0.67
C LEU A 154 -7.59 -0.03 1.14
N TYR A 155 -7.55 0.21 2.45
CA TYR A 155 -7.65 1.56 2.99
C TYR A 155 -6.26 2.04 3.37
N ALA A 156 -5.86 3.19 2.85
CA ALA A 156 -4.48 3.65 2.94
C ALA A 156 -4.38 5.17 2.98
N LYS A 157 -3.27 5.66 3.50
CA LYS A 157 -2.77 7.01 3.24
C LYS A 157 -1.92 6.97 1.98
N VAL A 158 -2.26 7.82 1.02
CA VAL A 158 -1.60 7.92 -0.28
C VAL A 158 -0.99 9.31 -0.42
N SER A 159 0.32 9.37 -0.55
CA SER A 159 1.05 10.59 -0.88
C SER A 159 1.08 10.76 -2.40
N ILE A 160 0.60 11.89 -2.88
CA ILE A 160 0.50 12.22 -4.30
C ILE A 160 1.32 13.48 -4.57
N GLN A 161 2.24 13.41 -5.53
CA GLN A 161 3.06 14.53 -6.01
C GLN A 161 2.97 14.58 -7.53
N ASP A 162 2.63 15.74 -8.10
CA ASP A 162 2.46 15.91 -9.56
C ASP A 162 1.58 14.81 -10.21
N ASP A 163 0.45 14.47 -9.58
CA ASP A 163 -0.46 13.38 -9.97
C ASP A 163 0.17 11.97 -9.96
N LEU A 164 1.36 11.79 -9.37
CA LEU A 164 2.01 10.50 -9.15
C LEU A 164 1.85 10.05 -7.70
N ALA A 165 1.50 8.79 -7.48
CA ALA A 165 1.54 8.20 -6.15
C ALA A 165 3.01 7.93 -5.79
N THR A 166 3.52 8.56 -4.74
CA THR A 166 4.89 8.36 -4.26
C THR A 166 4.95 7.31 -3.17
N GLU A 167 3.94 7.29 -2.28
CA GLU A 167 3.82 6.32 -1.21
C GLU A 167 2.35 5.94 -0.97
N ILE A 168 2.11 4.66 -0.67
CA ILE A 168 0.84 4.07 -0.31
C ILE A 168 1.05 3.26 0.96
N GLU A 169 0.56 3.76 2.09
CA GLU A 169 0.69 3.14 3.40
C GLU A 169 -0.67 2.64 3.88
N GLU A 170 -0.82 1.31 4.00
CA GLU A 170 -2.04 0.70 4.53
C GLU A 170 -2.33 1.18 5.96
N ILE A 171 -3.59 1.55 6.21
CA ILE A 171 -4.08 1.88 7.54
C ILE A 171 -5.04 0.80 8.01
N VAL A 172 -4.70 0.17 9.14
CA VAL A 172 -5.57 -0.81 9.80
C VAL A 172 -6.67 -0.06 10.57
N ARG A 173 -7.93 -0.26 10.17
CA ARG A 173 -9.10 0.26 10.89
C ARG A 173 -9.66 -0.84 11.80
N ASN A 174 -9.73 -0.57 13.10
CA ASN A 174 -10.32 -1.45 14.13
C ASN A 174 -11.83 -1.19 14.30
#